data_AF-A0A1M4V0X2-F1
#
_entry.id   AF-A0A1M4V0X2-F1
#
_cell.length_a   1.000
_cell.length_b   1.000
_cell.length_c   1.000
_cell.angle_alpha   90.00
_cell.angle_beta   90.00
_cell.angle_gamma   90.00
#
_symmetry.space_group_name_H-M   'P 1'
#
loop_
_entity.id
_entity.type
_entity.pdbx_description
1 polymer ?
#
loop_
_entity_poly.entity_id
_entity_poly.type
_entity_poly.pdbx_seq_one_letter_code
_entity_poly.pdbx_strand_id
1 'polypeptide(L)'
;MDVKKIGYRLIYNKENGNILNGTFGEMEGTIPDWFRPKELGILDLPFAYNDNNFREALEYHIDVTKVGKSELKYIIVITKYKEHIETEEEKLRKENKKLENQILLQNDKEVGGIL
;
A
#
# COMPACT_ATOMS: atom_id res chain seq x y z
N MET A 1 -23.22 17.46 -15.32
CA MET A 1 -22.94 17.13 -13.91
C MET A 1 -22.07 15.89 -13.91
N ASP A 2 -20.76 16.04 -13.66
CA ASP A 2 -19.89 14.88 -13.49
C ASP A 2 -20.28 14.16 -12.21
N VAL A 3 -20.80 12.94 -12.36
CA VAL A 3 -21.13 12.08 -11.23
C VAL A 3 -19.82 11.70 -10.56
N LYS A 4 -19.57 12.24 -9.35
CA LYS A 4 -18.41 11.88 -8.55
C LYS A 4 -18.48 10.40 -8.21
N LYS A 5 -17.78 9.56 -8.98
CA LYS A 5 -17.75 8.11 -8.77
C LYS A 5 -17.03 7.83 -7.45
N ILE A 6 -17.77 7.30 -6.48
CA ILE A 6 -17.21 6.78 -5.24
C ILE A 6 -16.56 5.43 -5.56
N GLY A 7 -15.29 5.27 -5.18
CA GLY A 7 -14.53 4.04 -5.40
C GLY A 7 -14.71 3.07 -4.26
N TYR A 8 -14.26 3.46 -3.07
CA TYR A 8 -14.25 2.60 -1.89
C TYR A 8 -14.63 3.41 -0.65
N ARG A 9 -15.43 2.84 0.24
CA ARG A 9 -15.83 3.48 1.51
C ARG A 9 -15.05 2.85 2.64
N LEU A 10 -14.32 3.66 3.40
CA LEU A 10 -13.71 3.23 4.65
C LEU A 10 -14.65 3.55 5.81
N ILE A 11 -14.94 2.52 6.61
CA ILE A 11 -15.64 2.64 7.89
C ILE A 11 -14.61 2.41 8.97
N TYR A 12 -14.48 3.33 9.91
CA TYR A 12 -13.44 3.28 10.93
C TYR A 12 -13.95 3.72 12.30
N ASN A 13 -13.28 3.26 13.34
CA ASN A 13 -13.50 3.73 14.71
C ASN A 13 -12.94 5.15 14.86
N LYS A 14 -13.79 6.15 15.17
CA LYS A 14 -13.33 7.55 15.30
C LYS A 14 -12.39 7.81 16.47
N GLU A 15 -12.38 6.95 17.47
CA GLU A 15 -11.56 7.15 18.68
C GLU A 15 -10.09 6.81 18.41
N ASN A 16 -9.82 5.79 17.58
CA ASN A 16 -8.46 5.27 17.37
C ASN A 16 -8.06 5.10 15.89
N GLY A 17 -8.97 5.29 14.94
CA GLY A 17 -8.68 5.20 13.52
C GLY A 17 -8.74 3.82 12.90
N ASN A 18 -9.03 2.77 13.68
CA ASN A 18 -9.01 1.39 13.20
C ASN A 18 -10.09 1.15 12.14
N ILE A 19 -9.74 0.46 11.07
CA ILE A 19 -10.65 0.11 9.97
C ILE A 19 -11.57 -1.05 10.38
N LEU A 20 -12.86 -0.92 10.09
CA LEU A 20 -13.91 -1.86 10.47
C LEU A 20 -14.52 -2.58 9.25
N ASN A 21 -14.14 -2.23 8.02
CA ASN A 21 -14.67 -2.85 6.80
C ASN A 21 -14.69 -4.39 6.80
N GLY A 22 -13.67 -5.02 7.37
CA GLY A 22 -13.54 -6.48 7.46
C GLY A 22 -14.21 -7.13 8.67
N THR A 23 -14.90 -6.36 9.52
CA THR A 23 -15.35 -6.82 10.84
C THR A 23 -16.87 -7.02 10.94
N PHE A 24 -17.59 -6.92 9.83
CA PHE A 24 -19.05 -7.03 9.79
C PHE A 24 -19.57 -8.45 9.56
N GLY A 25 -18.68 -9.43 9.39
CA GLY A 25 -19.03 -10.84 9.22
C GLY A 25 -19.14 -11.61 10.53
N GLU A 26 -19.35 -12.93 10.43
CA GLU A 26 -19.26 -13.83 11.58
C GLU A 26 -17.82 -13.84 12.12
N MET A 27 -17.70 -13.78 13.44
CA MET A 27 -16.42 -13.74 14.15
C MET A 27 -16.41 -14.79 15.24
N GLU A 28 -15.27 -15.46 15.40
CA GLU A 28 -15.03 -16.42 16.47
C GLU A 28 -13.94 -15.89 17.43
N GLY A 29 -14.11 -16.15 18.72
CA GLY A 29 -13.13 -15.80 19.76
C GLY A 29 -13.43 -14.48 20.50
N THR A 30 -12.43 -13.98 21.22
CA THR A 30 -12.53 -12.76 22.01
C THR A 30 -12.50 -11.53 21.10
N ILE A 31 -13.60 -10.77 21.10
CA ILE A 31 -13.71 -9.53 20.33
C ILE A 31 -13.00 -8.41 21.12
N PRO A 32 -11.99 -7.74 20.54
CA PRO A 32 -11.36 -6.59 21.17
C PRO A 32 -12.34 -5.44 21.40
N ASP A 33 -12.21 -4.72 22.52
CA ASP A 33 -13.13 -3.63 22.89
C ASP A 33 -13.27 -2.55 21.80
N TRP A 34 -12.21 -2.31 21.04
CA TRP A 34 -12.19 -1.31 19.97
C TRP A 34 -13.10 -1.64 18.77
N PHE A 35 -13.63 -2.86 18.66
CA PHE A 35 -14.65 -3.22 17.66
C PHE A 35 -16.02 -2.63 17.96
N ARG A 36 -16.23 -2.11 19.18
CA ARG A 36 -17.49 -1.47 19.60
C ARG A 36 -17.25 0.03 19.85
N PRO A 37 -16.94 0.81 18.81
CA PRO A 37 -16.73 2.24 18.97
C PRO A 37 -18.00 2.93 19.45
N LYS A 38 -17.84 4.00 20.24
CA LYS A 38 -18.94 4.91 20.53
C LYS A 38 -19.39 5.69 19.29
N GLU A 39 -18.45 5.99 18.40
CA GLU A 39 -18.72 6.68 17.14
C GLU A 39 -18.00 6.06 15.94
N LEU A 40 -18.74 5.95 14.83
CA LEU A 40 -18.21 5.51 13.55
C LEU A 40 -17.85 6.69 12.65
N GLY A 41 -16.71 6.57 11.98
CA GLY A 41 -16.27 7.48 10.94
C GLY A 41 -16.47 6.85 9.57
N ILE A 42 -16.80 7.69 8.59
CA ILE A 42 -16.97 7.28 7.19
C ILE A 42 -16.07 8.16 6.34
N LEU A 43 -15.22 7.53 5.52
CA LEU A 43 -14.38 8.20 4.55
C LEU A 43 -14.61 7.60 3.16
N ASP A 44 -15.21 8.37 2.27
CA ASP A 44 -15.46 7.96 0.89
C ASP A 44 -14.25 8.31 0.01
N LEU A 45 -13.61 7.28 -0.53
CA LEU A 45 -12.48 7.41 -1.42
C LEU A 45 -12.95 7.60 -2.87
N PRO A 46 -12.27 8.45 -3.65
CA PRO A 46 -12.50 8.56 -5.09
C PRO A 46 -12.34 7.23 -5.81
N PHE A 47 -13.01 7.07 -6.95
CA PHE A 47 -12.78 5.94 -7.85
C PHE A 47 -11.29 5.77 -8.18
N ALA A 48 -10.81 4.51 -8.23
CA ALA A 48 -9.41 4.12 -8.45
C ALA A 48 -8.38 4.59 -7.38
N TYR A 49 -8.81 5.24 -6.29
CA TYR A 49 -7.87 5.68 -5.25
C TYR A 49 -7.16 4.50 -4.58
N ASN A 50 -7.86 3.39 -4.35
CA ASN A 50 -7.30 2.18 -3.77
C ASN A 50 -6.21 1.56 -4.66
N ASP A 51 -6.51 1.40 -5.95
CA ASP A 51 -5.60 0.78 -6.92
C ASP A 51 -4.28 1.55 -7.07
N ASN A 52 -4.34 2.87 -6.90
CA ASN A 52 -3.20 3.76 -7.08
C ASN A 52 -2.38 4.00 -5.80
N ASN A 53 -2.98 3.82 -4.61
CA ASN A 53 -2.35 4.25 -3.35
C ASN A 53 -2.25 3.15 -2.28
N PHE A 54 -3.09 2.12 -2.32
CA PHE A 54 -3.15 1.07 -1.27
C PHE A 54 -3.24 -0.36 -1.80
N ARG A 55 -3.11 -0.58 -3.11
CA ARG A 55 -3.16 -1.92 -3.70
C ARG A 55 -2.23 -2.92 -3.01
N GLU A 56 -1.07 -2.43 -2.60
CA GLU A 56 -0.04 -3.19 -1.90
C GLU A 56 -0.07 -3.00 -0.38
N ALA A 57 -1.03 -2.26 0.19
CA ALA A 57 -1.17 -2.15 1.65
C ALA A 57 -1.81 -3.43 2.22
N LEU A 58 -1.22 -3.97 3.28
CA LEU A 58 -1.79 -5.05 4.10
C LEU A 58 -2.57 -4.49 5.29
N GLU A 59 -2.00 -3.50 5.96
CA GLU A 59 -2.57 -2.90 7.16
C GLU A 59 -2.46 -1.37 7.06
N TYR A 60 -3.55 -0.70 7.43
CA TYR A 60 -3.64 0.75 7.45
C TYR A 60 -4.73 1.19 8.43
N HIS A 61 -4.64 2.45 8.87
CA HIS A 61 -5.62 3.09 9.75
C HIS A 61 -5.83 4.55 9.36
N ILE A 62 -6.83 5.19 9.96
CA ILE A 62 -7.13 6.61 9.80
C ILE A 62 -6.45 7.40 10.92
N ASP A 63 -5.63 8.39 10.58
CA ASP A 63 -5.18 9.41 11.51
C ASP A 63 -6.34 10.36 11.85
N VAL A 64 -7.02 10.03 12.95
CA VAL A 64 -8.22 10.74 13.44
C VAL A 64 -7.96 12.23 13.71
N THR A 65 -6.71 12.63 13.97
CA THR A 65 -6.36 14.02 14.28
C THR A 65 -6.38 14.92 13.03
N LYS A 66 -6.28 14.32 11.84
CA LYS A 66 -6.18 15.02 10.54
C LYS A 66 -7.48 14.99 9.75
N VAL A 67 -8.48 14.25 10.23
CA VAL A 67 -9.81 14.17 9.61
C VAL A 67 -10.43 15.57 9.55
N GLY A 68 -10.88 15.98 8.36
CA GLY A 68 -11.52 17.28 8.13
C GLY A 68 -10.57 18.46 7.90
N LYS A 69 -9.24 18.27 7.98
CA LYS A 69 -8.26 19.35 7.80
C LYS A 69 -7.24 19.11 6.69
N SER A 70 -7.09 17.87 6.21
CA SER A 70 -6.00 17.48 5.32
C SER A 70 -6.47 16.66 4.11
N GLU A 71 -5.64 16.59 3.06
CA GLU A 71 -5.85 15.69 1.92
C GLU A 71 -5.85 14.21 2.36
N LEU A 72 -6.53 13.35 1.59
CA LEU A 72 -6.70 11.91 1.88
C LEU A 72 -5.36 11.18 2.13
N LYS A 73 -4.29 11.57 1.43
CA LYS A 73 -2.94 10.98 1.57
C LYS A 73 -2.31 11.18 2.94
N TYR A 74 -2.77 12.17 3.71
CA TYR A 74 -2.30 12.44 5.06
C TYR A 74 -3.22 11.87 6.14
N ILE A 75 -4.44 11.51 5.77
CA ILE A 75 -5.45 10.94 6.66
C ILE A 75 -5.25 9.43 6.78
N ILE A 76 -4.88 8.74 5.70
CA ILE A 76 -4.72 7.29 5.72
C ILE A 76 -3.25 6.94 5.93
N VAL A 77 -2.96 6.22 7.00
CA VAL A 77 -1.60 5.83 7.38
C VAL A 77 -1.44 4.33 7.15
N ILE A 78 -0.57 3.97 6.21
CA ILE A 78 -0.24 2.57 5.93
C ILE A 78 0.81 2.11 6.94
N THR A 79 0.47 1.08 7.71
CA THR A 79 1.37 0.51 8.72
C THR A 79 2.15 -0.68 8.19
N LYS A 80 1.60 -1.38 7.18
CA LYS A 80 2.25 -2.55 6.58
C LYS A 80 1.92 -2.66 5.10
N TYR A 81 2.94 -2.88 4.29
CA TYR A 81 2.80 -3.24 2.88
C TYR A 81 2.97 -4.75 2.71
N LYS A 82 2.44 -5.29 1.61
CA LYS A 82 2.75 -6.64 1.14
C LYS A 82 4.26 -6.73 0.93
N GLU A 83 4.87 -7.77 1.46
CA GLU A 83 6.27 -8.05 1.16
C GLU A 83 6.39 -8.26 -0.35
N HIS A 84 7.31 -7.51 -0.99
CA HIS A 84 7.62 -7.73 -2.39
C HIS A 84 8.36 -9.07 -2.50
N ILE A 85 7.71 -10.06 -3.08
CA ILE A 85 8.35 -11.31 -3.45
C ILE A 85 8.91 -11.12 -4.86
N GLU A 86 10.24 -11.01 -4.97
CA GLU A 86 10.94 -10.90 -6.26
C GLU A 86 10.54 -12.12 -7.11
N THR A 87 9.98 -11.87 -8.28
CA THR A 87 9.60 -12.96 -9.19
C THR A 87 10.85 -13.58 -9.82
N GLU A 88 10.77 -14.84 -10.26
CA GLU A 88 11.88 -15.48 -10.99
C GLU A 88 12.28 -14.68 -12.23
N GLU A 89 11.32 -14.03 -12.90
CA GLU A 89 11.59 -13.16 -14.05
C GLU A 89 12.37 -11.88 -13.65
N GLU A 90 12.03 -11.25 -12.53
CA GLU A 90 12.78 -10.10 -12.00
C GLU A 90 14.21 -10.49 -11.61
N LYS A 91 14.36 -11.65 -10.97
CA LYS A 91 15.65 -12.23 -10.59
C LYS A 91 16.51 -12.52 -11.82
N LEU A 92 15.95 -13.19 -12.82
CA LEU A 92 16.60 -13.46 -14.11
C LEU A 92 17.03 -12.16 -14.81
N ARG A 93 16.15 -11.14 -14.83
CA ARG A 93 16.48 -9.83 -15.43
C ARG A 93 17.67 -9.16 -14.73
N LYS A 94 17.73 -9.26 -13.40
CA LYS A 94 18.82 -8.70 -12.59
C LYS A 94 20.13 -9.45 -12.79
N GLU A 95 20.07 -10.77 -12.93
CA GLU A 95 21.23 -11.60 -13.28
C GLU A 95 21.75 -11.30 -14.68
N ASN A 96 20.87 -11.20 -15.68
CA ASN A 96 21.25 -10.81 -17.05
C ASN A 96 21.95 -9.44 -17.07
N LYS A 97 21.41 -8.45 -16.36
CA LYS A 97 22.04 -7.13 -16.25
C LYS A 97 23.43 -7.17 -15.60
N LYS A 98 23.62 -8.03 -14.59
CA LYS A 98 24.93 -8.22 -13.96
C LYS A 98 25.91 -8.87 -14.92
N LEU A 99 25.47 -9.88 -15.68
CA LEU A 99 26.29 -10.57 -16.68
C LEU A 99 26.67 -9.61 -17.82
N GLU A 100 25.72 -8.84 -18.35
CA GLU A 100 25.98 -7.82 -19.38
C GLU A 100 27.02 -6.80 -18.90
N ASN A 101 26.88 -6.29 -17.67
CA ASN A 101 27.85 -5.36 -17.10
C ASN A 101 29.24 -5.99 -16.91
N GLN A 102 29.31 -7.27 -16.53
CA GLN A 102 30.59 -7.98 -16.40
C GLN A 102 31.28 -8.17 -17.75
N ILE A 103 30.52 -8.53 -18.80
CA ILE A 103 31.04 -8.67 -20.16
C ILE A 103 31.53 -7.32 -20.68
N LEU A 104 30.78 -6.24 -20.44
CA LEU A 104 31.19 -4.89 -20.82
C LEU A 104 32.52 -4.51 -20.17
N LEU A 105 32.66 -4.74 -18.86
CA LEU A 105 33.91 -4.47 -18.13
C LEU A 105 35.09 -5.35 -18.58
N GLN A 106 34.84 -6.57 -19.06
CA GLN A 106 35.88 -7.43 -19.62
C GLN A 106 36.33 -6.95 -20.99
N ASN A 107 35.39 -6.59 -21.87
CA ASN A 107 35.69 -6.03 -23.19
C ASN A 107 36.45 -4.71 -23.07
N ASP A 108 36.09 -3.84 -22.13
CA ASP A 108 36.82 -2.58 -21.89
C ASP A 108 38.27 -2.84 -21.42
N LYS A 109 38.51 -3.90 -20.65
CA LYS A 109 39.86 -4.31 -20.23
C LYS A 109 40.67 -4.93 -21.37
N GLU A 110 40.04 -5.71 -22.24
CA GLU A 110 40.69 -6.31 -23.40
C GLU A 110 41.02 -5.26 -24.46
N VAL A 111 40.13 -4.29 -24.70
CA VAL A 111 40.35 -3.21 -25.69
C VAL A 111 41.30 -2.13 -25.14
N GLY A 112 41.26 -1.83 -23.84
CA GLY A 112 42.19 -0.89 -23.19
C GLY A 112 43.63 -1.42 -22.99
N GLY A 113 43.85 -2.72 -23.21
CA GLY A 113 45.16 -3.38 -23.10
C GLY A 113 45.93 -3.51 -24.43
N ILE A 114 45.34 -3.12 -25.55
CA ILE A 114 46.00 -3.09 -26.86
C ILE A 114 46.49 -1.66 -27.12
N LEU A 115 47.62 -1.31 -26.53
CA LEU A 115 48.43 -0.13 -26.86
C LEU A 115 49.90 -0.53 -26.92
#